data_AF-A0A856HW01-F1
#
_entry.id   AF-A0A856HW01-F1
#
_cell.length_a   1.000
_cell.length_b   1.000
_cell.length_c   1.000
_cell.angle_alpha   90.00
_cell.angle_beta   90.00
_cell.angle_gamma   90.00
#
_symmetry.space_group_name_H-M   'P 1'
#
loop_
_entity.id
_entity.type
_entity.pdbx_description
1 polymer ?
#
loop_
_entity_poly.entity_id
_entity_poly.type
_entity_poly.pdbx_seq_one_letter_code
_entity_poly.pdbx_strand_id
1 'polypeptide(L)'
;MLVKTYKLEPKDSLYDLIQSIESYRALRNPTNTKHRFIVEDTMSGLVPLASVGHALGIPTPMMDAFVNIASAVCGRDFWKEGRTAEKLGMAGKTLEEIQEMVR
;
A
#
# COMPACT_ATOMS: atom_id res chain seq x y z
N MET A 1 6.41 -10.96 13.53
CA MET A 1 5.75 -11.65 12.40
C MET A 1 6.75 -12.42 11.55
N LEU A 2 7.69 -11.74 10.85
CA LEU A 2 8.64 -12.37 9.92
C LEU A 2 9.49 -13.51 10.53
N VAL A 3 10.09 -13.29 11.71
CA VAL A 3 10.85 -14.31 12.47
C VAL A 3 10.06 -15.62 12.60
N LYS A 4 8.78 -15.53 12.98
CA LYS A 4 7.89 -16.68 13.14
C LYS A 4 7.49 -17.29 11.81
N THR A 5 7.11 -16.46 10.83
CA THR A 5 6.62 -16.91 9.52
C THR A 5 7.70 -17.64 8.73
N TYR A 6 8.91 -17.10 8.71
CA TYR A 6 10.04 -17.62 7.93
C TYR A 6 11.02 -18.46 8.76
N LYS A 7 10.74 -18.67 10.06
CA LYS A 7 11.59 -19.41 11.01
C LYS A 7 13.04 -18.90 11.01
N LEU A 8 13.19 -17.58 11.13
CA LEU A 8 14.49 -16.90 11.12
C LEU A 8 14.98 -16.65 12.55
N GLU A 9 16.28 -16.47 12.71
CA GLU A 9 16.82 -15.87 13.92
C GLU A 9 16.55 -14.36 13.95
N PRO A 10 16.26 -13.76 15.12
CA PRO A 10 16.15 -12.32 15.27
C PRO A 10 17.39 -11.57 14.78
N LYS A 11 17.21 -10.35 14.29
CA LYS A 11 18.27 -9.44 13.82
C LYS A 11 18.05 -8.05 14.42
N ASP A 12 19.11 -7.24 14.40
CA ASP A 12 19.12 -5.89 14.99
C ASP A 12 18.32 -4.87 14.19
N SER A 13 18.06 -5.16 12.90
CA SER A 13 17.29 -4.29 12.01
C SER A 13 16.32 -5.06 11.13
N LEU A 14 15.25 -4.40 10.69
CA LEU A 14 14.33 -4.96 9.68
C LEU A 14 15.05 -5.22 8.36
N TYR A 15 16.05 -4.40 8.03
CA TYR A 15 16.88 -4.57 6.85
C TYR A 15 17.60 -5.93 6.88
N ASP A 16 18.35 -6.20 7.95
CA ASP A 16 19.09 -7.47 8.10
C ASP A 16 18.15 -8.67 8.16
N LEU A 17 16.99 -8.50 8.80
CA LEU A 17 15.97 -9.54 8.88
C LEU A 17 15.42 -9.90 7.49
N ILE A 18 15.05 -8.92 6.67
CA ILE A 18 14.54 -9.16 5.31
C ILE A 18 15.63 -9.78 4.43
N GLN A 19 16.88 -9.30 4.51
CA GLN A 19 18.01 -9.85 3.74
C GLN A 19 18.32 -11.31 4.10
N SER A 20 17.96 -11.76 5.31
CA SER A 20 18.14 -13.15 5.75
C SER A 20 17.07 -14.13 5.25
N ILE A 21 16.04 -13.66 4.53
CA ILE A 21 15.00 -14.54 3.96
C ILE A 21 15.55 -15.23 2.70
N GLU A 22 16.01 -16.47 2.83
CA GLU A 22 16.62 -17.22 1.72
C GLU A 22 15.67 -17.38 0.52
N SER A 23 14.36 -17.55 0.76
CA SER A 23 13.37 -17.71 -0.31
C SER A 23 13.19 -16.45 -1.17
N TYR A 24 13.64 -15.28 -0.72
CA TYR A 24 13.60 -14.04 -1.51
C TYR A 24 14.78 -13.91 -2.48
N ARG A 25 15.86 -14.69 -2.31
CA ARG A 25 17.10 -14.55 -3.09
C ARG A 25 16.90 -14.79 -4.60
N ALA A 26 15.96 -15.66 -4.96
CA ALA A 26 15.69 -16.01 -6.36
C ALA A 26 14.61 -15.12 -7.03
N LEU A 27 13.94 -14.25 -6.27
CA LEU A 27 12.88 -13.41 -6.80
C LEU A 27 13.44 -12.36 -7.76
N ARG A 28 12.78 -12.20 -8.91
CA ARG A 28 13.12 -11.20 -9.93
C ARG A 28 12.05 -10.13 -9.99
N ASN A 29 12.50 -8.91 -10.23
CA ASN A 29 11.58 -7.79 -10.42
C ASN A 29 11.01 -7.81 -11.84
N PRO A 30 9.78 -7.32 -12.03
CA PRO A 30 9.24 -7.05 -13.36
C PRO A 30 10.14 -6.08 -14.13
N THR A 31 10.19 -6.24 -15.45
CA THR A 31 11.04 -5.42 -16.34
C THR A 31 10.33 -4.19 -16.90
N ASN A 32 9.08 -3.95 -16.49
CA ASN A 32 8.30 -2.80 -16.93
C ASN A 32 7.41 -2.25 -15.80
N THR A 33 6.99 -1.00 -15.96
CA THR A 33 6.23 -0.24 -14.97
C THR A 33 4.71 -0.49 -15.02
N LYS A 34 4.24 -1.30 -15.97
CA LYS A 34 2.82 -1.64 -16.13
C LYS A 34 2.44 -2.93 -15.39
N HIS A 35 3.36 -3.49 -14.61
CA HIS A 35 3.13 -4.72 -13.86
C HIS A 35 2.15 -4.50 -12.68
N ARG A 36 1.44 -5.57 -12.29
CA ARG A 36 0.45 -5.55 -11.20
C ARG A 36 1.02 -5.07 -9.87
N PHE A 37 2.30 -5.29 -9.59
CA PHE A 37 2.94 -4.79 -8.36
C PHE A 37 2.87 -3.27 -8.21
N ILE A 38 2.87 -2.51 -9.30
CA ILE A 38 2.67 -1.05 -9.20
C ILE A 38 1.18 -0.75 -9.34
N VAL A 39 0.54 -1.30 -10.36
CA VAL A 39 -0.84 -0.94 -10.72
C VAL A 39 -1.86 -1.37 -9.67
N GLU A 40 -1.81 -2.62 -9.22
CA GLU A 40 -2.74 -3.21 -8.26
C GLU A 40 -2.52 -2.61 -6.86
N ASP A 41 -1.27 -2.61 -6.39
CA ASP A 41 -0.91 -2.13 -5.05
C ASP A 41 -1.17 -0.62 -4.90
N THR A 42 -0.97 0.18 -5.96
CA THR A 42 -1.29 1.61 -5.90
C THR A 42 -2.81 1.85 -5.94
N MET A 43 -3.52 1.27 -6.91
CA MET A 43 -4.95 1.53 -7.09
C MET A 43 -5.84 0.95 -5.97
N SER A 44 -5.47 -0.21 -5.44
CA SER A 44 -6.29 -0.99 -4.49
C SER A 44 -5.66 -1.15 -3.11
N GLY A 45 -4.40 -0.75 -2.93
CA GLY A 45 -3.73 -0.73 -1.63
C GLY A 45 -3.52 0.70 -1.13
N LEU A 46 -2.63 1.46 -1.77
CA LEU A 46 -2.22 2.78 -1.27
C LEU A 46 -3.31 3.83 -1.38
N VAL A 47 -3.94 3.99 -2.55
CA VAL A 47 -4.99 5.01 -2.77
C VAL A 47 -6.18 4.84 -1.80
N PRO A 48 -6.78 3.64 -1.61
CA PRO A 48 -7.87 3.50 -0.66
C PRO A 48 -7.46 3.83 0.77
N LEU A 49 -6.30 3.34 1.23
CA LEU A 49 -5.83 3.62 2.58
C LEU A 49 -5.54 5.11 2.81
N ALA A 50 -4.85 5.76 1.87
CA ALA A 50 -4.54 7.18 1.95
C ALA A 50 -5.79 8.05 1.89
N SER A 51 -6.70 7.80 0.95
CA SER A 51 -7.93 8.59 0.80
C SER A 51 -8.88 8.46 1.99
N VAL A 52 -8.98 7.27 2.61
CA VAL A 52 -9.74 7.11 3.87
C VAL A 52 -9.04 7.87 5.00
N GLY A 53 -7.70 7.82 5.07
CA GLY A 53 -6.92 8.63 6.00
C GLY A 53 -7.24 10.12 5.85
N HIS A 54 -7.21 10.66 4.63
CA HIS A 54 -7.54 12.05 4.33
C HIS A 54 -8.97 12.41 4.76
N ALA A 55 -9.96 11.56 4.46
CA ALA A 55 -11.36 11.77 4.85
C ALA A 55 -11.56 11.84 6.37
N LEU A 56 -10.72 11.13 7.13
CA LEU A 56 -10.71 11.13 8.59
C LEU A 56 -9.75 12.17 9.21
N GLY A 57 -9.09 12.99 8.40
CA GLY A 57 -8.12 13.99 8.87
C GLY A 57 -6.80 13.40 9.36
N ILE A 58 -6.47 12.16 9.00
CA ILE A 58 -5.23 11.47 9.35
C ILE A 58 -4.19 11.71 8.23
N PRO A 59 -3.04 12.34 8.51
CA PRO A 59 -1.99 12.54 7.52
C PRO A 59 -1.34 11.22 7.08
N THR A 60 -1.17 11.03 5.77
CA THR A 60 -0.57 9.83 5.18
C THR A 60 0.62 10.12 4.25
N PRO A 61 1.59 10.95 4.67
CA PRO A 61 2.57 11.56 3.76
C PRO A 61 3.41 10.54 2.97
N MET A 62 3.74 9.39 3.58
CA MET A 62 4.48 8.35 2.89
C MET A 62 3.65 7.67 1.81
N MET A 63 2.39 7.34 2.09
CA MET A 63 1.50 6.75 1.08
C MET A 63 1.26 7.74 -0.06
N ASP A 64 1.08 9.02 0.27
CA ASP A 64 0.85 10.07 -0.72
C ASP A 64 2.06 10.21 -1.66
N ALA A 65 3.27 10.20 -1.09
CA ALA A 65 4.51 10.24 -1.87
C ALA A 65 4.64 9.01 -2.79
N PHE A 66 4.37 7.81 -2.30
CA PHE A 66 4.44 6.59 -3.12
C PHE A 66 3.40 6.58 -4.24
N VAL A 67 2.16 7.03 -4.00
CA VAL A 67 1.14 7.16 -5.05
C VAL A 67 1.58 8.16 -6.11
N ASN A 68 2.12 9.31 -5.70
CA ASN A 68 2.61 10.33 -6.64
C ASN A 68 3.78 9.82 -7.50
N ILE A 69 4.72 9.08 -6.91
CA ILE A 69 5.84 8.46 -7.64
C ILE A 69 5.31 7.42 -8.63
N ALA A 70 4.43 6.52 -8.19
CA ALA A 70 3.83 5.52 -9.06
C ALA A 70 3.09 6.18 -10.24
N SER A 71 2.35 7.25 -9.96
CA SER A 71 1.65 8.03 -10.97
C SER A 71 2.57 8.62 -12.03
N ALA A 72 3.67 9.25 -11.60
CA ALA A 72 4.67 9.81 -12.51
C ALA A 72 5.34 8.71 -13.36
N VAL A 73 5.74 7.61 -12.72
CA VAL A 73 6.45 6.49 -13.38
C VAL A 73 5.55 5.74 -14.38
N CYS A 74 4.26 5.61 -14.08
CA CYS A 74 3.31 4.92 -14.97
C CYS A 74 2.63 5.86 -15.98
N GLY A 75 2.78 7.19 -15.84
CA GLY A 75 2.06 8.18 -16.65
C GLY A 75 0.54 8.09 -16.44
N ARG A 76 0.09 7.79 -15.23
CA ARG A 76 -1.31 7.55 -14.86
C ARG A 76 -1.67 8.29 -13.59
N ASP A 77 -2.85 8.86 -13.52
CA ASP A 77 -3.31 9.54 -12.31
C ASP A 77 -4.02 8.53 -11.39
N PHE A 78 -3.27 7.98 -10.43
CA PHE A 78 -3.81 6.95 -9.54
C PHE A 78 -4.73 7.53 -8.47
N TRP A 79 -4.65 8.83 -8.15
CA TRP A 79 -5.65 9.47 -7.30
C TRP A 79 -7.01 9.50 -7.98
N LYS A 80 -7.02 9.75 -9.30
CA LYS A 80 -8.25 9.69 -10.09
C LYS A 80 -8.70 8.27 -10.40
N GLU A 81 -7.79 7.34 -10.68
CA GLU A 81 -8.12 5.99 -11.13
C GLU A 81 -8.41 5.01 -9.98
N GLY A 82 -7.69 5.12 -8.86
CA GLY A 82 -7.75 4.17 -7.73
C GLY A 82 -9.06 4.20 -6.95
N ARG A 83 -9.20 3.28 -6.00
CA ARG A 83 -10.38 3.10 -5.15
C ARG A 83 -10.38 4.12 -4.01
N THR A 84 -10.75 5.36 -4.29
CA THR A 84 -10.80 6.41 -3.26
C THR A 84 -11.92 6.20 -2.25
N ALA A 85 -11.86 6.88 -1.10
CA ALA A 85 -12.92 6.89 -0.09
C ALA A 85 -14.29 7.23 -0.69
N GLU A 86 -14.37 8.16 -1.66
CA GLU A 86 -15.60 8.48 -2.38
C GLU A 86 -16.13 7.27 -3.15
N LYS A 87 -15.27 6.59 -3.92
CA LYS A 87 -15.67 5.41 -4.71
C LYS A 87 -16.03 4.20 -3.85
N LEU A 88 -15.48 4.13 -2.64
CA LEU A 88 -15.82 3.11 -1.65
C LEU A 88 -17.07 3.46 -0.84
N GLY A 89 -17.66 4.65 -1.06
CA GLY A 89 -18.83 5.11 -0.30
C GLY A 89 -18.52 5.49 1.14
N MET A 90 -17.25 5.74 1.47
CA MET A 90 -16.76 6.10 2.81
C MET A 90 -16.62 7.61 3.01
N ALA A 91 -16.64 8.41 1.93
CA ALA A 91 -16.53 9.86 2.04
C ALA A 91 -17.68 10.48 2.86
N GLY A 92 -17.32 11.38 3.78
CA GLY A 92 -18.27 12.07 4.65
C GLY A 92 -18.84 11.23 5.81
N LYS A 93 -18.39 9.98 5.96
CA LYS A 93 -18.81 9.10 7.06
C LYS A 93 -17.94 9.26 8.30
N THR A 94 -18.52 9.00 9.46
CA THR A 94 -17.76 8.90 10.72
C THR A 94 -17.00 7.59 10.79
N LEU A 95 -16.06 7.49 11.73
CA LEU A 95 -15.32 6.25 11.99
C LEU A 95 -16.27 5.09 12.32
N GLU A 96 -17.30 5.34 13.11
CA GLU A 96 -18.29 4.35 13.54
C GLU A 96 -19.12 3.84 12.34
N GLU A 97 -19.54 4.74 11.45
CA GLU A 97 -20.26 4.38 10.23
C GLU A 97 -19.39 3.55 9.28
N ILE A 98 -18.11 3.90 9.13
CA ILE A 98 -17.17 3.12 8.32
C ILE A 98 -16.94 1.73 8.94
N GLN A 99 -16.85 1.63 10.26
CA GLN A 99 -16.71 0.34 10.95
C GLN A 99 -17.92 -0.56 10.73
N GLU A 100 -19.13 -0.03 10.77
CA GLU A 100 -20.36 -0.79 10.53
C GLU A 100 -20.45 -1.30 9.07
N MET A 101 -19.90 -0.58 8.10
CA MET A 101 -19.87 -1.01 6.69
C MET A 101 -19.01 -2.25 6.43
N VAL A 102 -18.01 -2.53 7.28
CA VAL A 102 -17.02 -3.60 7.05
C VAL A 102 -17.14 -4.75 8.04
N ARG A 103 -18.16 -4.68 8.91
CA ARG A 103 -18.46 -5.68 9.93
C ARG A 103 -19.25 -6.85 9.35
#